data_AF-A0A353NNT6-F1
#
_entry.id   AF-A0A353NNT6-F1
#
_cell.length_a   1.000
_cell.length_b   1.000
_cell.length_c   1.000
_cell.angle_alpha   90.00
_cell.angle_beta   90.00
_cell.angle_gamma   90.00
#
_symmetry.space_group_name_H-M   'P 1'
#
loop_
_entity.id
_entity.type
_entity.pdbx_description
1 polymer ?
#
loop_
_entity_poly.entity_id
_entity_poly.type
_entity_poly.pdbx_seq_one_letter_code
_entity_poly.pdbx_strand_id
1 'polypeptide(L)'
;MRVTNHMLSAKVLQNLTKSLQEFQRINNQMSSGNAVSKPSDDPVATGRILSLKSSLTAQERYYGNMNDAESFLTTTDDALDNFSESLLRVRTLMLEGGSGSVSSSDRKAIASEIDQVIDQMVEIGNSMCGSQYIFGGHSTLDKPFTRQGDEITYKGDSGEISYEIGRGVLLAVNIDGNQLSQIVEEGLGNTELFNTLIEIKNSLENNTNIEDLTGEKLSQL
;
A
#
# COMPACT_ATOMS: atom_id res chain seq x y z
N MET A 1 -6.22 -47.65 65.85
CA MET A 1 -6.58 -46.22 65.76
C MET A 1 -8.08 -46.07 66.00
N ARG A 2 -8.52 -45.10 66.82
CA ARG A 2 -9.95 -44.78 67.02
C ARG A 2 -10.39 -43.76 65.98
N VAL A 3 -11.37 -44.12 65.16
CA VAL A 3 -12.09 -43.14 64.33
C VAL A 3 -13.17 -42.52 65.21
N THR A 4 -13.09 -41.22 65.48
CA THR A 4 -14.09 -40.50 66.28
C THR A 4 -15.24 -40.03 65.39
N ASN A 5 -16.45 -39.89 65.94
CA ASN A 5 -17.63 -39.40 65.22
C ASN A 5 -17.38 -38.02 64.55
N HIS A 6 -16.53 -37.21 65.18
CA HIS A 6 -16.08 -35.93 64.64
C HIS A 6 -15.22 -36.10 63.36
N MET A 7 -14.32 -37.09 63.33
CA MET A 7 -13.51 -37.41 62.14
C MET A 7 -14.37 -37.94 60.98
N LEU A 8 -15.41 -38.73 61.28
CA LEU A 8 -16.37 -39.20 60.28
C LEU A 8 -17.15 -38.02 59.67
N SER A 9 -17.70 -37.15 60.53
CA SER A 9 -18.47 -35.98 60.10
C SER A 9 -17.63 -35.00 59.29
N ALA A 10 -16.39 -34.73 59.72
CA ALA A 10 -15.44 -33.90 58.99
C ALA A 10 -15.09 -34.47 57.60
N LYS A 11 -14.92 -35.80 57.49
CA LYS A 11 -14.67 -36.47 56.21
C LYS A 11 -15.87 -36.39 55.26
N VAL A 12 -17.09 -36.50 55.77
CA VAL A 12 -18.32 -36.30 54.97
C VAL A 12 -18.41 -34.87 54.45
N LEU A 13 -18.17 -33.87 55.30
CA LEU A 13 -18.17 -32.46 54.88
C LEU A 13 -17.08 -32.16 53.85
N GLN A 14 -15.87 -32.69 54.04
CA GLN A 14 -14.78 -32.53 53.07
C GLN A 14 -15.13 -33.14 51.71
N ASN A 15 -15.73 -34.33 51.70
CA ASN A 15 -16.17 -34.98 50.46
C ASN A 15 -17.30 -34.20 49.78
N LEU A 16 -18.26 -33.68 50.55
CA LEU A 16 -19.37 -32.87 50.02
C LEU A 16 -18.87 -31.57 49.39
N THR A 17 -17.96 -30.87 50.06
CA THR A 17 -17.31 -29.67 49.50
C THR A 17 -16.57 -29.99 48.21
N LYS A 18 -15.83 -31.11 48.14
CA LYS A 18 -15.15 -31.55 46.93
C LYS A 18 -16.14 -31.85 45.78
N SER A 19 -17.26 -32.50 46.07
CA SER A 19 -18.31 -32.78 45.08
C SER A 19 -19.00 -31.51 44.57
N LEU A 20 -19.28 -30.53 45.44
CA LEU A 20 -19.84 -29.25 45.03
C LEU A 20 -18.90 -28.46 44.13
N GLN A 21 -17.59 -28.45 44.43
CA GLN A 21 -16.58 -27.82 43.59
C GLN A 21 -16.53 -28.46 42.20
N GLU A 22 -16.58 -29.79 42.13
CA GLU A 22 -16.57 -30.52 40.86
C GLU A 22 -17.85 -30.26 40.04
N PHE A 23 -19.02 -30.24 40.69
CA PHE A 23 -20.28 -29.89 40.04
C PHE A 23 -20.24 -28.46 39.46
N GLN A 24 -19.75 -27.48 40.23
CA GLN A 24 -19.58 -26.11 39.75
C GLN A 24 -18.61 -26.04 38.56
N ARG A 25 -17.50 -26.80 38.60
CA ARG A 25 -16.54 -26.87 37.50
C ARG A 25 -17.20 -27.38 36.22
N ILE A 26 -17.91 -28.51 36.29
CA ILE A 26 -18.61 -29.10 35.14
C ILE A 26 -19.71 -28.17 34.63
N ASN A 27 -20.48 -27.55 35.52
CA ASN A 27 -21.54 -26.60 35.14
C ASN A 27 -20.96 -25.37 34.40
N ASN A 28 -19.80 -24.86 34.84
CA ASN A 28 -19.09 -23.78 34.14
C ASN A 28 -18.56 -24.22 32.76
N GLN A 29 -18.04 -25.44 32.65
CA GLN A 29 -17.58 -25.99 31.37
C GLN A 29 -18.75 -26.19 30.40
N MET A 30 -19.90 -26.68 30.89
CA MET A 30 -21.12 -26.82 30.10
C MET A 30 -21.67 -25.47 29.65
N SER A 31 -21.66 -24.47 30.53
CA SER A 31 -22.15 -23.12 30.21
C SER A 31 -21.24 -22.37 29.23
N SER A 32 -19.92 -22.55 29.35
CA SER A 32 -18.93 -21.88 28.48
C SER A 32 -18.59 -22.65 27.20
N GLY A 33 -18.92 -23.94 27.12
CA GLY A 33 -18.48 -24.84 26.05
C GLY A 33 -16.99 -25.17 26.05
N ASN A 34 -16.20 -24.63 26.98
CA ASN A 34 -14.75 -24.79 27.01
C ASN A 34 -14.34 -25.92 27.96
N ALA A 35 -13.59 -26.89 27.44
CA ALA A 35 -13.05 -27.98 28.25
C ALA A 35 -12.02 -27.51 29.30
N VAL A 36 -11.32 -26.40 29.05
CA VAL A 36 -10.35 -25.79 29.97
C VAL A 36 -10.69 -24.31 30.12
N SER A 37 -11.01 -23.89 31.35
CA SER A 37 -11.40 -22.50 31.63
C SER A 37 -10.35 -21.77 32.47
N LYS A 38 -9.63 -22.48 33.33
CA LYS A 38 -8.56 -21.92 34.17
C LYS A 38 -7.24 -22.64 33.92
N PRO A 39 -6.10 -21.92 34.00
CA PRO A 39 -4.78 -22.54 33.94
C PRO A 39 -4.55 -23.63 34.99
N SER A 40 -5.26 -23.55 36.13
CA SER A 40 -5.21 -24.55 37.20
C SER A 40 -5.90 -25.88 36.86
N ASP A 41 -6.80 -25.90 35.87
CA ASP A 41 -7.57 -27.10 35.51
C ASP A 41 -6.69 -28.08 34.71
N ASP A 42 -5.91 -27.56 33.76
CA ASP A 42 -4.89 -28.29 33.03
C ASP A 42 -3.81 -27.31 32.50
N PRO A 43 -2.64 -27.23 33.15
CA PRO A 43 -1.58 -26.31 32.72
C PRO A 43 -0.96 -26.70 31.37
N VAL A 44 -0.96 -27.99 31.01
CA VAL A 44 -0.39 -28.47 29.74
C VAL A 44 -1.32 -28.10 28.58
N ALA A 45 -2.62 -28.38 28.72
CA ALA A 45 -3.61 -27.98 27.73
C ALA A 45 -3.70 -26.44 27.62
N THR A 46 -3.65 -25.73 28.74
CA THR A 46 -3.64 -24.25 28.75
C THR A 46 -2.44 -23.70 27.97
N GLY A 47 -1.24 -24.24 28.16
CA GLY A 47 -0.06 -23.82 27.40
C GLY A 47 -0.23 -23.97 25.89
N ARG A 48 -0.83 -25.09 25.44
CA ARG A 48 -1.15 -25.32 24.02
C ARG A 48 -2.20 -24.33 23.51
N ILE A 49 -3.26 -24.09 24.27
CA ILE A 49 -4.32 -23.12 23.91
C ILE A 49 -3.72 -21.72 23.76
N LEU A 50 -2.87 -21.28 24.68
CA LEU A 50 -2.22 -19.97 24.61
C LEU A 50 -1.31 -19.85 23.38
N SER A 51 -0.53 -20.89 23.07
CA SER A 51 0.29 -20.91 21.86
C SER A 51 -0.57 -20.81 20.61
N LEU A 52 -1.66 -21.57 20.51
CA LEU A 52 -2.60 -21.50 19.38
C LEU A 52 -3.27 -20.14 19.27
N LYS A 53 -3.70 -19.54 20.38
CA LYS A 53 -4.27 -18.18 20.40
C LYS A 53 -3.25 -17.15 19.92
N SER A 54 -2.00 -17.25 20.36
CA SER A 54 -0.92 -16.37 19.88
C SER A 54 -0.69 -16.53 18.38
N SER A 55 -0.73 -17.77 17.86
CA SER A 55 -0.64 -18.02 16.42
C SER A 55 -1.84 -17.45 15.65
N LEU A 56 -3.06 -17.58 16.20
CA LEU A 56 -4.27 -17.02 15.60
C LEU A 56 -4.21 -15.49 15.53
N THR A 57 -3.86 -14.82 16.63
CA THR A 57 -3.70 -13.36 16.64
C THR A 57 -2.60 -12.89 15.68
N ALA A 58 -1.50 -13.65 15.57
CA ALA A 58 -0.48 -13.33 14.57
C ALA A 58 -1.05 -13.44 13.14
N GLN A 59 -1.81 -14.49 12.86
CA GLN A 59 -2.46 -14.69 11.56
C GLN A 59 -3.50 -13.62 11.23
N GLU A 60 -4.29 -13.17 12.21
CA GLU A 60 -5.25 -12.07 12.05
C GLU A 60 -4.54 -10.76 11.66
N ARG A 61 -3.38 -10.47 12.27
CA ARG A 61 -2.55 -9.31 11.87
C ARG A 61 -2.01 -9.46 10.45
N TYR A 62 -1.54 -10.65 10.08
CA TYR A 62 -1.05 -10.91 8.72
C TYR A 62 -2.17 -10.70 7.69
N TYR A 63 -3.38 -11.14 7.99
CA TYR A 63 -4.53 -10.89 7.12
C TYR A 63 -4.87 -9.40 7.00
N GLY A 64 -4.82 -8.65 8.11
CA GLY A 64 -4.95 -7.19 8.07
C GLY A 64 -3.90 -6.52 7.18
N ASN A 65 -2.62 -6.86 7.39
CA ASN A 65 -1.51 -6.37 6.60
C ASN A 65 -1.63 -6.73 5.10
N MET A 66 -2.14 -7.93 4.77
CA MET A 66 -2.41 -8.32 3.38
C MET A 66 -3.48 -7.44 2.73
N ASN A 67 -4.58 -7.14 3.44
CA ASN A 67 -5.64 -6.27 2.91
C ASN A 67 -5.15 -4.83 2.72
N ASP A 68 -4.31 -4.33 3.63
CA ASP A 68 -3.69 -3.02 3.52
C ASP A 68 -2.72 -2.98 2.32
N ALA A 69 -1.92 -4.03 2.15
CA ALA A 69 -1.03 -4.20 1.01
C ALA A 69 -1.81 -4.26 -0.32
N GLU A 70 -2.90 -5.03 -0.38
CA GLU A 70 -3.77 -5.11 -1.54
C GLU A 70 -4.35 -3.74 -1.89
N SER A 71 -4.90 -3.02 -0.90
CA SER A 71 -5.46 -1.68 -1.11
C SER A 71 -4.42 -0.70 -1.64
N PHE A 72 -3.20 -0.76 -1.10
CA PHE A 72 -2.07 0.07 -1.54
C PHE A 72 -1.68 -0.25 -2.99
N LEU A 73 -1.54 -1.54 -3.31
CA LEU A 73 -1.16 -1.99 -4.65
C LEU A 73 -2.24 -1.67 -5.68
N THR A 74 -3.51 -1.88 -5.38
CA THR A 74 -4.62 -1.52 -6.28
C THR A 74 -4.65 -0.01 -6.56
N THR A 75 -4.48 0.83 -5.53
CA THR A 75 -4.43 2.28 -5.72
C THR A 75 -3.21 2.69 -6.58
N THR A 76 -2.09 1.97 -6.43
CA THR A 76 -0.88 2.20 -7.22
C THR A 76 -1.08 1.77 -8.67
N ASP A 77 -1.71 0.62 -8.91
CA ASP A 77 -2.05 0.10 -10.24
C ASP A 77 -2.98 1.06 -10.98
N ASP A 78 -4.07 1.47 -10.33
CA ASP A 78 -5.02 2.46 -10.89
C ASP A 78 -4.31 3.78 -11.23
N ALA A 79 -3.40 4.25 -10.39
CA ALA A 79 -2.64 5.46 -10.65
C ALA A 79 -1.67 5.29 -11.85
N LEU A 80 -1.00 4.14 -11.97
CA LEU A 80 -0.12 3.84 -13.10
C LEU A 80 -0.88 3.70 -14.41
N ASP A 81 -2.06 3.08 -14.41
CA ASP A 81 -2.92 2.98 -15.59
C ASP A 81 -3.34 4.38 -16.08
N ASN A 82 -3.83 5.23 -15.18
CA ASN A 82 -4.17 6.61 -15.51
C ASN A 82 -2.96 7.42 -16.02
N PHE A 83 -1.77 7.15 -15.46
CA PHE A 83 -0.53 7.77 -15.91
C PHE A 83 -0.16 7.32 -17.33
N SER A 84 -0.29 6.02 -17.63
CA SER A 84 -0.06 5.44 -18.96
C SER A 84 -1.02 6.01 -20.01
N GLU A 85 -2.31 6.13 -19.70
CA GLU A 85 -3.30 6.76 -20.58
C GLU A 85 -2.95 8.22 -20.89
N SER A 86 -2.46 8.95 -19.88
CA SER A 86 -2.01 10.33 -20.03
C SER A 86 -0.79 10.43 -20.95
N LEU A 87 0.19 9.52 -20.83
CA LEU A 87 1.34 9.44 -21.75
C LEU A 87 0.90 9.17 -23.19
N LEU A 88 -0.03 8.24 -23.41
CA LEU A 88 -0.60 7.96 -24.72
C LEU A 88 -1.33 9.17 -25.32
N ARG A 89 -1.99 9.99 -24.48
CA ARG A 89 -2.61 11.24 -24.92
C ARG A 89 -1.56 12.24 -25.37
N VAL A 90 -0.50 12.48 -24.58
CA VAL A 90 0.62 13.35 -24.98
C VAL A 90 1.24 12.86 -26.28
N ARG A 91 1.48 11.55 -26.42
CA ARG A 91 2.01 10.94 -27.65
C ARG A 91 1.14 11.25 -28.88
N THR A 92 -0.17 11.15 -28.73
CA THR A 92 -1.11 11.47 -29.81
C THR A 92 -1.05 12.95 -30.19
N LEU A 93 -1.04 13.83 -29.19
CA LEU A 93 -0.94 15.28 -29.38
C LEU A 93 0.40 15.69 -30.02
N MET A 94 1.49 15.02 -29.66
CA MET A 94 2.79 15.21 -30.30
C MET A 94 2.79 14.83 -31.77
N LEU A 95 2.21 13.69 -32.13
CA LEU A 95 2.11 13.25 -33.53
C LEU A 95 1.25 14.22 -34.35
N GLU A 96 0.18 14.73 -33.77
CA GLU A 96 -0.67 15.75 -34.39
C GLU A 96 0.12 17.05 -34.59
N GLY A 97 0.75 17.56 -33.53
CA GLY A 97 1.54 18.79 -33.56
C GLY A 97 2.82 18.70 -34.40
N GLY A 98 3.37 17.50 -34.58
CA GLY A 98 4.55 17.22 -35.40
C GLY A 98 4.26 17.23 -36.90
N SER A 99 3.00 17.09 -37.31
CA SER A 99 2.63 17.08 -38.73
C SER A 99 2.89 18.44 -39.39
N GLY A 100 3.54 18.44 -40.56
CA GLY A 100 3.85 19.65 -41.33
C GLY A 100 2.63 20.44 -41.84
N SER A 101 1.42 19.87 -41.75
CA SER A 101 0.16 20.51 -42.17
C SER A 101 -0.50 21.37 -41.09
N VAL A 102 -0.01 21.36 -39.84
CA VAL A 102 -0.62 22.09 -38.71
C VAL A 102 -0.10 23.52 -38.63
N SER A 103 -1.03 24.46 -38.50
CA SER A 103 -0.71 25.89 -38.40
C SER A 103 -0.01 26.24 -37.07
N SER A 104 0.67 27.38 -37.03
CA SER A 104 1.34 27.84 -35.81
C SER A 104 0.37 28.16 -34.66
N SER A 105 -0.86 28.61 -34.97
CA SER A 105 -1.91 28.80 -33.95
C SER A 105 -2.41 27.48 -33.37
N ASP A 106 -2.57 26.47 -34.23
CA ASP A 106 -3.07 25.16 -33.80
C ASP A 106 -2.01 24.41 -32.98
N ARG A 107 -0.72 24.55 -33.32
CA ARG A 107 0.39 24.00 -32.51
C ARG A 107 0.43 24.60 -31.10
N LYS A 108 0.13 25.89 -30.95
CA LYS A 108 0.02 26.52 -29.63
C LYS A 108 -1.16 25.99 -28.82
N ALA A 109 -2.28 25.70 -29.49
CA ALA A 109 -3.42 25.06 -28.83
C ALA A 109 -3.07 23.63 -28.36
N ILE A 110 -2.38 22.85 -29.20
CA ILE A 110 -1.87 21.52 -28.84
C ILE A 110 -0.87 21.60 -27.67
N ALA A 111 0.04 22.56 -27.68
CA ALA A 111 0.98 22.79 -26.57
C ALA A 111 0.24 23.10 -25.27
N SER A 112 -0.82 23.91 -25.32
CA SER A 112 -1.67 24.19 -24.16
C SER A 112 -2.43 22.94 -23.68
N GLU A 113 -2.79 22.02 -24.56
CA GLU A 113 -3.43 20.76 -24.17
C GLU A 113 -2.42 19.81 -23.52
N ILE A 114 -1.20 19.71 -24.05
CA ILE A 114 -0.11 18.96 -23.40
C ILE A 114 0.17 19.53 -22.00
N ASP A 115 0.13 20.85 -21.83
CA ASP A 115 0.29 21.51 -20.53
C ASP A 115 -0.73 21.04 -19.49
N GLN A 116 -1.99 20.85 -19.93
CA GLN A 116 -3.08 20.33 -19.09
C GLN A 116 -2.89 18.85 -18.77
N VAL A 117 -2.42 18.05 -19.73
CA VAL A 117 -2.13 16.63 -19.48
C VAL A 117 -0.98 16.49 -18.48
N ILE A 118 0.04 17.37 -18.54
CA ILE A 118 1.11 17.41 -17.54
C ILE A 118 0.57 17.73 -16.15
N ASP A 119 -0.37 18.68 -16.02
CA ASP A 119 -1.04 18.96 -14.74
C ASP A 119 -1.78 17.72 -14.21
N GLN A 120 -2.53 17.03 -15.06
CA GLN A 120 -3.21 15.80 -14.70
C GLN A 120 -2.22 14.72 -14.23
N MET A 121 -1.07 14.58 -14.89
CA MET A 121 -0.03 13.63 -14.49
C MET A 121 0.59 13.98 -13.14
N VAL A 122 0.78 15.26 -12.83
CA VAL A 122 1.22 15.72 -11.51
C VAL A 122 0.18 15.42 -10.44
N GLU A 123 -1.11 15.54 -10.75
CA GLU A 123 -2.19 15.14 -9.84
C GLU A 123 -2.19 13.64 -9.59
N ILE A 124 -2.04 12.82 -10.64
CA ILE A 124 -1.93 11.36 -10.53
C ILE A 124 -0.70 10.97 -9.68
N GLY A 125 0.45 11.61 -9.90
CA GLY A 125 1.66 11.42 -9.10
C GLY A 125 1.48 11.81 -7.62
N ASN A 126 0.48 12.61 -7.30
CA ASN A 126 0.10 12.99 -5.93
C ASN A 126 -1.10 12.18 -5.39
N SER A 127 -1.39 11.01 -5.96
CA SER A 127 -2.43 10.12 -5.48
C SER A 127 -2.18 9.64 -4.05
N MET A 128 -3.27 9.39 -3.32
CA MET A 128 -3.25 8.99 -1.91
C MET A 128 -3.94 7.64 -1.71
N CYS A 129 -3.35 6.80 -0.87
CA CYS A 129 -4.02 5.63 -0.30
C CYS A 129 -4.27 5.91 1.19
N GLY A 130 -5.55 6.06 1.56
CA GLY A 130 -5.94 6.47 2.91
C GLY A 130 -5.44 7.88 3.25
N SER A 131 -4.40 7.97 4.09
CA SER A 131 -3.78 9.24 4.49
C SER A 131 -2.33 9.40 4.04
N GLN A 132 -1.87 8.53 3.14
CA GLN A 132 -0.47 8.46 2.71
C GLN A 132 -0.38 8.67 1.19
N TYR A 133 0.57 9.49 0.75
CA TYR A 133 0.91 9.61 -0.67
C TYR A 133 1.65 8.35 -1.15
N ILE A 134 1.17 7.75 -2.24
CA ILE A 134 1.65 6.42 -2.67
C ILE A 134 3.05 6.48 -3.33
N PHE A 135 3.38 7.59 -3.99
CA PHE A 135 4.65 7.78 -4.71
C PHE A 135 5.69 8.58 -3.91
N GLY A 136 5.45 8.88 -2.62
CA GLY A 136 6.34 9.70 -1.79
C GLY A 136 7.47 8.96 -1.07
N GLY A 137 7.56 7.64 -1.22
CA GLY A 137 8.46 6.81 -0.40
C GLY A 137 8.03 6.82 1.07
N HIS A 138 8.97 7.01 2.01
CA HIS A 138 8.64 7.21 3.43
C HIS A 138 8.03 8.58 3.73
N SER A 139 8.20 9.57 2.85
CA SER A 139 7.60 10.90 2.96
C SER A 139 6.12 10.85 2.57
N THR A 140 5.32 10.16 3.39
CA THR A 140 3.90 9.87 3.11
C THR A 140 2.95 11.03 3.42
N LEU A 141 3.40 12.07 4.12
CA LEU A 141 2.57 13.20 4.56
C LEU A 141 2.66 14.42 3.65
N ASP A 142 3.73 14.53 2.86
CA ASP A 142 4.00 15.66 1.98
C ASP A 142 3.74 15.27 0.53
N LYS A 143 3.28 16.23 -0.27
CA LYS A 143 3.04 16.00 -1.71
C LYS A 143 4.34 15.62 -2.42
N PRO A 144 4.42 14.44 -3.06
CA PRO A 144 5.63 14.01 -3.76
C PRO A 144 5.99 14.92 -4.94
N PHE A 145 5.02 15.40 -5.72
CA PHE A 145 5.27 16.24 -6.89
C PHE A 145 4.74 17.65 -6.68
N THR A 146 5.60 18.66 -6.87
CA THR A 146 5.20 20.07 -6.90
C THR A 146 5.54 20.67 -8.26
N ARG A 147 4.59 21.34 -8.91
CA ARG A 147 4.81 22.09 -10.15
C ARG A 147 4.93 23.58 -9.85
N GLN A 148 5.96 24.24 -10.39
CA GLN A 148 6.13 25.70 -10.41
C GLN A 148 6.41 26.15 -11.85
N GLY A 149 5.33 26.47 -12.59
CA GLY A 149 5.44 26.78 -14.01
C GLY A 149 5.91 25.58 -14.82
N ASP A 150 7.06 25.71 -15.46
CA ASP A 150 7.70 24.67 -16.28
C ASP A 150 8.74 23.83 -15.51
N GLU A 151 8.78 23.97 -14.18
CA GLU A 151 9.62 23.13 -13.33
C GLU A 151 8.74 22.22 -12.48
N ILE A 152 8.95 20.91 -12.59
CA ILE A 152 8.36 19.91 -11.71
C ILE A 152 9.48 19.44 -10.78
N THR A 153 9.21 19.39 -9.47
CA THR A 153 10.16 18.91 -8.47
C THR A 153 9.55 17.73 -7.73
N TYR A 154 10.27 16.62 -7.72
CA TYR A 154 9.99 15.49 -6.85
C TYR A 154 10.64 15.70 -5.48
N LYS A 155 9.86 15.56 -4.41
CA LYS A 155 10.26 15.75 -3.00
C LYS A 155 10.12 14.47 -2.16
N GLY A 156 9.74 13.35 -2.76
CA GLY A 156 9.68 12.07 -2.06
C GLY A 156 11.07 11.45 -1.87
N ASP A 157 11.14 10.38 -1.08
CA ASP A 157 12.36 9.58 -0.92
C ASP A 157 12.27 8.25 -1.68
N SER A 158 13.33 7.44 -1.62
CA SER A 158 13.43 6.10 -2.23
C SER A 158 13.26 4.96 -1.21
N GLY A 159 12.58 5.23 -0.09
CA GLY A 159 12.46 4.28 1.00
C GLY A 159 11.25 3.35 0.81
N GLU A 160 11.43 2.08 1.16
CA GLU A 160 10.43 1.04 0.99
C GLU A 160 9.48 0.91 2.19
N ILE A 161 8.19 0.89 1.93
CA ILE A 161 7.13 0.55 2.88
C ILE A 161 6.85 -0.94 2.73
N SER A 162 7.17 -1.69 3.79
CA SER A 162 7.01 -3.14 3.83
C SER A 162 5.95 -3.59 4.83
N TYR A 163 5.10 -4.53 4.43
CA TYR A 163 4.11 -5.19 5.28
C TYR A 163 4.53 -6.63 5.58
N GLU A 164 4.44 -7.04 6.85
CA GLU A 164 4.64 -8.45 7.23
C GLU A 164 3.37 -9.24 6.94
N ILE A 165 3.39 -10.06 5.89
CA ILE A 165 2.23 -10.86 5.45
C ILE A 165 2.30 -12.32 5.95
N GLY A 166 3.36 -12.67 6.66
CA GLY A 166 3.57 -14.00 7.21
C GLY A 166 4.81 -14.04 8.06
N ARG A 167 5.02 -15.15 8.76
CA ARG A 167 6.15 -15.28 9.69
C ARG A 167 7.50 -15.10 8.97
N GLY A 168 8.09 -13.92 9.13
CA GLY A 168 9.37 -13.56 8.50
C GLY A 168 9.27 -13.26 6.99
N VAL A 169 8.06 -13.02 6.47
CA VAL A 169 7.84 -12.64 5.07
C VAL A 169 7.38 -11.19 5.04
N LEU A 170 8.25 -10.32 4.51
CA LEU A 170 7.98 -8.91 4.27
C LEU A 170 7.70 -8.71 2.78
N LEU A 171 6.64 -7.97 2.48
CA LEU A 171 6.28 -7.55 1.13
C LEU A 171 6.41 -6.02 1.04
N ALA A 172 7.29 -5.54 0.16
CA ALA A 172 7.34 -4.13 -0.21
C ALA A 172 6.16 -3.83 -1.14
N VAL A 173 5.42 -2.75 -0.87
CA VAL A 173 4.19 -2.42 -1.62
C VAL A 173 4.26 -1.09 -2.35
N ASN A 174 5.20 -0.21 -2.01
CA ASN A 174 5.32 1.09 -2.65
C ASN A 174 6.28 1.06 -3.82
N ILE A 175 5.97 1.89 -4.80
CA ILE A 175 6.85 2.28 -5.89
C ILE A 175 7.17 3.73 -5.65
N ASP A 176 8.45 4.09 -5.58
CA ASP A 176 8.83 5.49 -5.39
C ASP A 176 8.68 6.30 -6.68
N GLY A 177 8.51 7.62 -6.57
CA GLY A 177 8.36 8.48 -7.74
C GLY A 177 9.57 8.51 -8.67
N ASN A 178 10.77 8.09 -8.22
CA ASN A 178 11.92 7.95 -9.12
C ASN A 178 11.85 6.66 -9.94
N GLN A 179 11.28 5.58 -9.38
CA GLN A 179 10.98 4.37 -10.13
C GLN A 179 9.89 4.61 -11.18
N LEU A 180 8.93 5.49 -10.90
CA LEU A 180 7.89 5.86 -11.88
C LEU A 180 8.50 6.48 -13.16
N SER A 181 9.57 7.28 -13.04
CA SER A 181 10.30 7.78 -14.22
C SER A 181 11.18 6.74 -14.92
N GLN A 182 11.58 5.67 -14.22
CA GLN A 182 12.38 4.58 -14.80
C GLN A 182 11.55 3.53 -15.56
N ILE A 183 10.22 3.54 -15.42
CA ILE A 183 9.33 2.65 -16.17
C ILE A 183 9.33 3.02 -17.68
N VAL A 184 9.78 4.22 -18.04
CA VAL A 184 9.80 4.74 -19.42
C VAL A 184 11.23 4.66 -20.04
N GLU A 185 11.83 3.46 -20.05
CA GLU A 185 13.19 3.13 -20.52
C GLU A 185 14.39 3.44 -19.59
N GLU A 186 15.42 2.59 -19.75
CA GLU A 186 16.65 2.54 -18.96
C GLU A 186 17.42 3.87 -18.95
N GLY A 187 17.53 4.48 -17.76
CA GLY A 187 18.66 5.35 -17.43
C GLY A 187 18.36 6.84 -17.29
N LEU A 188 17.09 7.24 -17.23
CA LEU A 188 16.74 8.64 -17.05
C LEU A 188 16.43 8.93 -15.57
N GLY A 189 17.18 9.88 -15.01
CA GLY A 189 17.11 10.29 -13.62
C GLY A 189 15.87 11.12 -13.31
N ASN A 190 15.81 11.56 -12.05
CA ASN A 190 14.66 12.20 -11.40
C ASN A 190 14.06 13.33 -12.26
N THR A 191 12.78 13.20 -12.59
CA THR A 191 11.96 14.20 -13.31
C THR A 191 12.26 14.35 -14.81
N GLU A 192 13.12 13.52 -15.39
CA GLU A 192 13.48 13.63 -16.82
C GLU A 192 12.30 13.36 -17.77
N LEU A 193 11.35 12.51 -17.39
CA LEU A 193 10.10 12.34 -18.12
C LEU A 193 9.32 13.66 -18.20
N PHE A 194 9.07 14.29 -17.06
CA PHE A 194 8.35 15.57 -16.99
C PHE A 194 9.12 16.70 -17.68
N ASN A 195 10.44 16.74 -17.54
CA ASN A 195 11.28 17.71 -18.23
C ASN A 195 11.22 17.52 -19.75
N THR A 196 11.25 16.27 -20.23
CA THR A 196 11.09 15.94 -21.65
C THR A 196 9.73 16.40 -22.18
N LEU A 197 8.64 16.16 -21.42
CA LEU A 197 7.29 16.62 -21.76
C LEU A 197 7.21 18.16 -21.84
N ILE A 198 7.88 18.86 -20.92
CA ILE A 198 7.94 20.33 -20.91
C ILE A 198 8.79 20.85 -22.08
N GLU A 199 9.89 20.19 -22.43
CA GLU A 199 10.66 20.52 -23.63
C GLU A 199 9.83 20.33 -24.90
N ILE A 200 9.07 19.25 -25.01
CA ILE A 200 8.14 19.00 -26.11
C ILE A 200 7.12 20.13 -26.23
N LYS A 201 6.50 20.52 -25.10
CA LYS A 201 5.57 21.66 -25.03
C LYS A 201 6.22 22.93 -25.60
N ASN A 202 7.42 23.25 -25.12
CA ASN A 202 8.15 24.44 -25.51
C ASN A 202 8.59 24.42 -26.98
N SER A 203 8.95 23.25 -27.53
CA SER A 203 9.25 23.08 -28.96
C SER A 203 8.03 23.32 -29.84
N LEU A 204 6.84 22.83 -29.44
CA LEU A 204 5.59 23.06 -30.16
C LEU A 204 5.13 24.51 -30.09
N GLU A 205 5.29 25.17 -28.94
CA GLU A 205 4.91 26.57 -28.76
C GLU A 205 5.78 27.53 -29.59
N ASN A 206 7.09 27.23 -29.69
CA ASN A 206 8.08 28.05 -30.38
C ASN A 206 8.31 27.67 -31.85
N ASN A 207 7.67 26.61 -32.37
CA ASN A 207 7.88 26.07 -33.72
C ASN A 207 9.34 25.71 -34.03
N THR A 208 10.10 25.25 -33.04
CA THR A 208 11.52 24.88 -33.16
C THR A 208 11.70 23.37 -33.00
N ASN A 209 12.52 22.75 -33.85
CA ASN A 209 12.86 21.31 -33.83
C ASN A 209 11.65 20.35 -33.92
N ILE A 210 10.78 20.58 -34.90
CA ILE A 210 9.56 19.77 -35.13
C ILE A 210 9.89 18.36 -35.65
N GLU A 211 11.00 18.20 -36.39
CA GLU A 211 11.43 16.91 -36.96
C GLU A 211 11.95 15.95 -35.88
N ASP A 212 12.63 16.47 -34.83
CA ASP A 212 13.18 15.69 -33.71
C ASP A 212 12.10 15.12 -32.78
N LEU A 213 10.90 15.73 -32.77
CA LEU A 213 9.75 15.26 -31.99
C LEU A 213 9.22 13.90 -32.49
N THR A 214 9.48 13.55 -33.75
CA THR A 214 8.91 12.33 -34.37
C THR A 214 9.85 11.12 -34.35
N GLY A 215 11.13 11.33 -34.04
CA GLY A 215 12.19 10.32 -34.13
C GLY A 215 12.73 9.86 -32.78
N GLU A 216 13.51 10.71 -32.11
CA GLU A 216 14.24 10.31 -30.89
C GLU A 216 13.37 10.43 -29.63
N LYS A 217 12.58 11.50 -29.49
CA LYS A 217 11.78 11.75 -28.28
C LYS A 217 10.55 10.84 -28.14
N LEU A 218 10.04 10.29 -29.24
CA LEU A 218 8.98 9.27 -29.22
C LEU A 218 9.50 7.86 -28.93
N SER A 219 10.80 7.62 -29.10
CA SER A 219 11.41 6.33 -28.72
C SER A 219 11.65 6.25 -27.21
N GLN A 220 11.79 7.41 -26.56
CA GLN A 220 12.03 7.56 -25.11
C GLN A 220 10.74 7.66 -24.29
N LEU A 221 9.56 7.42 -24.91
CA LEU A 221 8.21 7.52 -24.33
C LEU A 221 7.40 6.26 -24.66
#